data_AF-A0A2I0JNZ9-F1
#
_entry.id   AF-A0A2I0JNZ9-F1
#
_cell.length_a   1.000
_cell.length_b   1.000
_cell.length_c   1.000
_cell.angle_alpha   90.00
_cell.angle_beta   90.00
_cell.angle_gamma   90.00
#
_symmetry.space_group_name_H-M   'P 1'
#
loop_
_entity.id
_entity.type
_entity.pdbx_description
1 polymer ?
#
loop_
_entity_poly.entity_id
_entity_poly.type
_entity_poly.pdbx_seq_one_letter_code
_entity_poly.pdbx_strand_id
1 'polypeptide(L)' 'MGYAQLVIGPAGSGKSTYCSSLYQHCQTIGRNIHIINLDPAAENFDYPVATGT' A
#
# COMPACT_ATOMS: atom_id res chain seq x y z
N MET A 1 11.46 -8.75 14.65
CA MET A 1 10.04 -9.12 14.38
C MET A 1 9.47 -8.03 13.47
N GLY A 2 8.99 -8.37 12.28
CA GLY A 2 8.33 -7.40 11.39
C GLY A 2 6.88 -7.17 11.79
N TYR A 3 6.32 -6.01 11.44
CA TYR A 3 4.88 -5.73 11.55
C TYR A 3 4.29 -5.63 10.16
N ALA A 4 3.05 -6.12 10.00
CA ALA A 4 2.29 -5.99 8.77
C ALA A 4 0.87 -5.50 9.10
N GLN A 5 0.29 -4.73 8.18
CA GLN A 5 -1.10 -4.28 8.25
C GLN A 5 -1.84 -4.86 7.04
N LEU A 6 -2.97 -5.50 7.28
CA LEU A 6 -3.87 -5.96 6.23
C LEU A 6 -4.97 -4.93 6.02
N VAL A 7 -5.09 -4.41 4.79
CA VAL A 7 -6.11 -3.43 4.40
C VAL A 7 -7.15 -4.11 3.52
N ILE A 8 -8.39 -4.23 4.01
CA ILE A 8 -9.50 -4.91 3.32
C ILE A 8 -10.76 -4.04 3.31
N GLY A 9 -11.65 -4.28 2.35
CA GLY A 9 -12.90 -3.53 2.19
C GLY A 9 -13.51 -3.68 0.80
N PRO A 10 -14.79 -3.31 0.63
CA PRO A 10 -15.49 -3.43 -0.64
C PRO A 10 -14.88 -2.55 -1.75
N ALA A 11 -15.28 -2.78 -3.01
CA ALA A 11 -14.89 -1.91 -4.12
C ALA A 11 -15.30 -0.45 -3.83
N GLY A 12 -14.42 0.50 -4.17
CA GLY A 12 -14.67 1.94 -3.91
C GLY A 12 -14.47 2.40 -2.46
N SER A 13 -14.07 1.53 -1.51
CA SER A 13 -13.91 1.91 -0.10
C SER A 13 -12.64 2.71 0.23
N GLY A 14 -11.85 3.12 -0.78
CA GLY A 14 -10.65 3.94 -0.58
C GLY A 14 -9.36 3.21 -0.17
N LYS A 15 -9.29 1.87 -0.32
CA LYS A 15 -8.09 1.07 0.06
C LYS A 15 -6.79 1.59 -0.57
N SER A 16 -6.78 1.82 -1.89
CA SER A 16 -5.60 2.31 -2.61
C SER A 16 -5.20 3.72 -2.18
N THR A 17 -6.20 4.59 -1.94
CA THR A 17 -5.99 5.94 -1.42
C THR A 17 -5.32 5.89 -0.05
N TYR A 18 -5.79 5.02 0.84
CA TYR A 18 -5.18 4.80 2.16
C TYR A 18 -3.71 4.36 2.03
N CYS A 19 -3.43 3.36 1.20
CA CYS A 19 -2.06 2.88 0.97
C CYS A 19 -1.13 3.98 0.43
N SER A 20 -1.62 4.80 -0.51
CA SER A 20 -0.86 5.95 -1.05
C SER A 20 -0.53 6.98 0.03
N SER A 21 -1.53 7.41 0.81
CA SER A 21 -1.31 8.37 1.90
C SER A 21 -0.37 7.81 2.99
N LEU A 22 -0.51 6.53 3.33
CA LEU A 22 0.36 5.87 4.30
C LEU A 22 1.81 5.82 3.81
N TYR A 23 2.03 5.50 2.53
CA TYR A 23 3.36 5.54 1.91
C TYR A 23 3.99 6.93 2.00
N GLN A 24 3.28 7.96 1.55
CA GLN A 24 3.80 9.34 1.59
C GLN A 24 4.09 9.80 3.01
N HIS A 25 3.23 9.44 3.97
CA HIS A 25 3.46 9.73 5.37
C HIS A 25 4.72 9.05 5.90
N CYS A 26 4.89 7.75 5.63
CA CYS A 26 6.08 7.00 6.04
C CYS A 26 7.37 7.56 5.41
N GLN A 27 7.36 7.89 4.12
CA GLN A 27 8.49 8.55 3.46
C GLN A 27 8.82 9.90 4.13
N THR A 28 7.81 10.70 4.46
CA THR A 28 7.98 12.02 5.10
C THR A 28 8.65 11.91 6.46
N ILE A 29 8.35 10.87 7.25
CA ILE A 29 8.96 10.65 8.57
C ILE A 29 10.26 9.80 8.50
N GLY A 30 10.77 9.51 7.29
CA GLY A 30 11.99 8.73 7.10
C GLY A 30 11.85 7.24 7.42
N ARG A 31 10.63 6.69 7.34
CA ARG A 31 10.33 5.27 7.61
C ARG A 31 10.09 4.52 6.30
N ASN A 32 10.89 3.48 6.07
CA ASN A 32 10.69 2.59 4.92
C ASN A 32 9.52 1.64 5.17
N ILE A 33 8.64 1.52 4.18
CA ILE A 33 7.57 0.52 4.13
C ILE A 33 7.49 -0.10 2.74
N HIS A 34 6.95 -1.32 2.68
CA HIS A 34 6.67 -2.00 1.43
C HIS A 34 5.16 -2.18 1.31
N ILE A 35 4.60 -1.84 0.14
CA ILE A 35 3.20 -2.09 -0.15
C ILE A 35 3.10 -3.24 -1.13
N ILE A 36 2.33 -4.25 -0.76
CA ILE A 36 2.01 -5.41 -1.61
C ILE A 36 0.53 -5.30 -1.92
N ASN A 37 0.19 -5.14 -3.21
CA ASN A 37 -1.19 -5.24 -3.64
C ASN A 37 -1.49 -6.68 -4.07
N LEU A 38 -2.54 -7.27 -3.49
CA LEU A 38 -2.97 -8.64 -3.76
C LEU A 38 -4.15 -8.71 -4.75
N ASP A 39 -4.67 -7.55 -5.19
CA ASP A 39 -5.73 -7.47 -6.19
C ASP A 39 -5.13 -7.65 -7.60
N PRO A 40 -5.42 -8.76 -8.31
CA PRO A 40 -4.88 -9.00 -9.64
C PRO A 40 -5.42 -8.02 -10.69
N ALA A 41 -6.52 -7.32 -10.41
CA ALA A 41 -7.12 -6.34 -11.32
C ALA A 41 -6.59 -4.91 -11.11
N ALA A 42 -5.60 -4.71 -10.24
CA ALA A 42 -5.04 -3.39 -10.01
C ALA A 42 -4.04 -3.00 -11.13
N GLU A 43 -4.40 -2.01 -11.94
CA GLU A 43 -3.62 -1.57 -13.11
C GLU A 43 -2.85 -0.26 -12.87
N ASN A 44 -3.30 0.59 -11.94
CA ASN A 44 -2.71 1.90 -11.65
C ASN A 44 -2.35 2.02 -10.18
N PHE A 45 -1.12 2.47 -9.89
CA PHE A 45 -0.62 2.64 -8.52
C PHE A 45 0.12 3.98 -8.37
N ASP A 46 -0.25 4.75 -7.35
CA ASP A 46 0.39 6.02 -6.98
C ASP A 46 1.57 5.83 -6.00
N TYR A 47 1.99 4.58 -5.78
CA TYR A 47 3.05 4.19 -4.87
C TYR A 47 3.81 2.99 -5.44
N PRO A 48 5.10 2.80 -5.09
CA PRO A 48 5.83 1.61 -5.47
C PRO A 48 5.17 0.37 -4.90
N VAL A 49 4.73 -0.52 -5.78
CA VAL A 49 4.23 -1.85 -5.40
C VAL A 49 5.40 -2.80 -5.39
N ALA A 50 5.66 -3.43 -4.25
CA ALA A 50 6.59 -4.54 -4.18
C ALA A 50 5.96 -5.74 -4.88
N THR A 51 6.45 -6.06 -6.08
CA THR A 51 6.30 -7.39 -6.66
C THR A 51 7.30 -8.28 -5.93
N GLY A 52 6.85 -9.39 -5.37
CA GLY A 52 7.69 -10.21 -4.48
C GLY A 52 8.95 -10.72 -5.16
N THR A 53 10.06 -10.02 -4.97
CA THR A 53 11.47 -10.47 -5.04
C THR A 53 12.33 -9.50 -4.24
#